data_AF-A0A840BZV3-F1
#
_entry.id   AF-A0A840BZV3-F1
#
_cell.length_a   1.000
_cell.length_b   1.000
_cell.length_c   1.000
_cell.angle_alpha   90.00
_cell.angle_beta   90.00
_cell.angle_gamma   90.00
#
_symmetry.space_group_name_H-M   'P 1'
#
loop_
_entity.id
_entity.type
_entity.pdbx_description
1 polymer ?
#
loop_
_entity_poly.entity_id
_entity_poly.type
_entity_poly.pdbx_seq_one_letter_code
_entity_poly.pdbx_strand_id
1 'polypeptide(L)' 'MEKDLARHVIRVAFRNAAELQGLLVLLKEHCSAEEYKVYAAGIASAIDGIGAGLTNKVLSSHPDLAEEIEASLAKYDRLI' A
#
# COMPACT_ATOMS: atom_id res chain seq x y z
N MET A 1 -13.89 -14.11 -6.19
CA MET A 1 -12.50 -14.34 -6.64
C MET A 1 -11.99 -15.54 -5.87
N GLU A 2 -11.14 -16.41 -6.43
CA GLU A 2 -10.54 -17.48 -5.63
C GLU A 2 -9.62 -16.89 -4.56
N LYS A 3 -9.59 -17.49 -3.35
CA LYS A 3 -8.90 -16.92 -2.17
C LYS A 3 -7.39 -16.71 -2.42
N ASP A 4 -6.74 -17.61 -3.14
CA ASP A 4 -5.32 -17.47 -3.47
C ASP A 4 -5.04 -16.31 -4.43
N LEU A 5 -5.94 -16.07 -5.38
CA LEU A 5 -5.86 -14.90 -6.26
C LEU A 5 -6.11 -13.61 -5.48
N ALA A 6 -7.10 -13.59 -4.58
CA ALA A 6 -7.37 -12.46 -3.69
C ALA A 6 -6.14 -12.11 -2.83
N ARG A 7 -5.48 -13.11 -2.25
CA ARG A 7 -4.24 -12.94 -1.49
C ARG A 7 -3.11 -12.39 -2.36
N HIS A 8 -2.98 -12.88 -3.60
CA HIS A 8 -1.97 -12.37 -4.54
C HIS A 8 -2.22 -10.89 -4.89
N VAL A 9 -3.47 -10.52 -5.18
CA VAL A 9 -3.85 -9.12 -5.49
C VAL A 9 -3.50 -8.19 -4.33
N ILE A 10 -3.86 -8.55 -3.09
CA ILE A 10 -3.54 -7.73 -1.93
C ILE A 10 -2.03 -7.59 -1.74
N ARG A 11 -1.26 -8.67 -1.88
CA ARG A 11 0.20 -8.64 -1.76
C ARG A 11 0.84 -7.70 -2.78
N VAL A 12 0.40 -7.77 -4.03
CA VAL A 12 0.90 -6.90 -5.10
C VAL A 12 0.50 -5.45 -4.84
N ALA A 13 -0.75 -5.20 -4.43
CA ALA A 13 -1.23 -3.86 -4.10
C ALA A 13 -0.42 -3.22 -2.97
N PHE A 14 -0.19 -3.93 -1.86
CA PHE A 14 0.63 -3.42 -0.76
C PHE A 14 2.09 -3.18 -1.15
N ARG A 15 2.69 -4.08 -1.93
CA ARG A 15 4.08 -3.88 -2.38
C ARG A 15 4.23 -2.60 -3.20
N ASN A 16 3.32 -2.36 -4.15
CA ASN A 16 3.36 -1.13 -4.96
C ASN A 16 3.13 0.12 -4.10
N ALA A 17 2.19 0.07 -3.15
CA ALA A 17 1.97 1.18 -2.23
C ALA A 17 3.22 1.48 -1.37
N ALA A 18 3.90 0.44 -0.89
CA ALA A 18 5.14 0.58 -0.12
C ALA A 18 6.31 1.14 -0.95
N GLU A 19 6.48 0.68 -2.20
CA GLU A 19 7.49 1.22 -3.12
C GLU A 19 7.24 2.70 -3.43
N LEU A 20 5.98 3.09 -3.66
CA LEU A 20 5.58 4.48 -3.86
C LEU A 20 5.83 5.34 -2.60
N GLN A 21 5.55 4.82 -1.40
CA GLN A 21 5.91 5.50 -0.15
C GLN A 21 7.43 5.65 -0.02
N GLY A 22 8.21 4.64 -0.42
CA GLY A 22 9.67 4.71 -0.45
C GLY A 22 10.20 5.83 -1.34
N LEU A 23 9.54 6.11 -2.48
CA LEU A 23 9.90 7.24 -3.35
C LEU A 23 9.75 8.59 -2.65
N LEU A 24 8.81 8.75 -1.71
CA LEU A 24 8.66 10.01 -0.98
C LEU A 24 9.93 10.39 -0.20
N VAL A 25 10.66 9.39 0.32
CA VAL A 25 11.91 9.64 1.06
C VAL A 25 12.98 10.17 0.11
N LEU A 26 13.21 9.48 -1.01
CA LEU A 26 14.19 9.87 -2.02
C LEU A 26 13.87 11.25 -2.64
N LEU A 27 12.60 11.49 -2.96
CA LEU A 27 12.18 12.78 -3.53
C LEU A 27 12.37 13.92 -2.54
N LYS A 28 12.18 13.68 -1.24
CA LYS A 28 12.42 14.70 -0.21
C LYS A 28 13.91 15.07 -0.09
N GLU A 29 14.81 14.12 -0.37
CA GLU A 29 16.26 14.32 -0.33
C GLU A 29 16.81 15.01 -1.58
N HIS A 30 16.18 14.80 -2.74
CA HIS A 30 16.74 15.19 -4.03
C HIS A 30 15.96 16.26 -4.80
N CYS A 31 14.72 16.58 -4.41
CA CYS A 31 13.91 17.62 -5.07
C CYS A 31 13.87 18.90 -4.24
N SER A 32 13.59 20.02 -4.91
CA SER A 32 13.18 21.24 -4.21
C SER A 32 11.83 21.03 -3.50
N ALA A 33 11.50 21.87 -2.53
CA ALA A 33 10.25 21.77 -1.77
C ALA A 33 9.00 21.86 -2.68
N GLU A 34 9.05 22.66 -3.75
CA GLU A 34 7.93 22.81 -4.68
C GLU A 34 7.79 21.59 -5.60
N GLU A 35 8.89 21.06 -6.13
CA GLU A 35 8.87 19.80 -6.90
C GLU A 35 8.40 18.63 -6.04
N TYR A 36 8.90 18.54 -4.81
CA TYR A 36 8.50 17.50 -3.85
C TYR A 36 6.99 17.52 -3.61
N LYS A 37 6.38 18.70 -3.39
CA LYS A 37 4.93 18.81 -3.16
C LYS A 37 4.11 18.24 -4.33
N VAL A 38 4.51 18.52 -5.57
CA VAL A 38 3.81 18.02 -6.76
C VAL A 38 3.88 16.50 -6.82
N TYR A 39 5.08 15.91 -6.64
CA TYR A 39 5.22 14.46 -6.65
C TYR A 39 4.55 13.78 -5.46
N ALA A 40 4.64 14.36 -4.26
CA ALA A 40 4.04 13.83 -3.05
C ALA A 40 2.52 13.72 -3.17
N ALA A 41 1.87 14.75 -3.72
CA ALA A 41 0.43 14.71 -3.99
C ALA A 41 0.06 13.63 -5.02
N GLY A 42 0.83 13.49 -6.10
CA GLY A 42 0.62 12.45 -7.11
C GLY A 42 0.79 11.03 -6.54
N ILE A 43 1.83 10.81 -5.74
CA ILE A 43 2.08 9.54 -5.05
C ILE A 43 0.95 9.21 -4.07
N ALA A 44 0.50 10.18 -3.26
CA ALA A 44 -0.61 9.97 -2.34
C ALA A 44 -1.89 9.57 -3.09
N SER A 45 -2.20 10.23 -4.20
CA SER A 45 -3.35 9.88 -5.04
C SER A 45 -3.22 8.48 -5.67
N ALA A 46 -2.02 8.08 -6.09
CA ALA A 46 -1.79 6.75 -6.64
C ALA A 46 -1.97 5.65 -5.57
N ILE A 47 -1.46 5.87 -4.36
CA ILE A 47 -1.65 4.95 -3.22
C ILE A 47 -3.13 4.82 -2.87
N ASP A 48 -3.86 5.94 -2.80
CA ASP A 48 -5.31 5.93 -2.55
C ASP A 48 -6.06 5.15 -3.66
N GLY A 49 -5.69 5.38 -4.93
CA GLY A 49 -6.24 4.63 -6.07
C GLY A 49 -6.00 3.13 -5.99
N ILE A 50 -4.82 2.69 -5.54
CA ILE A 50 -4.54 1.26 -5.27
C ILE A 50 -5.45 0.74 -4.15
N GLY A 51 -5.59 1.50 -3.05
CA GLY A 51 -6.43 1.14 -1.91
C GLY A 51 -7.90 0.98 -2.31
N ALA A 52 -8.50 2.04 -2.86
CA ALA A 52 -9.91 2.05 -3.27
C ALA A 52 -10.18 1.10 -4.46
N GLY A 53 -9.26 1.01 -5.41
CA GLY A 53 -9.42 0.25 -6.65
C GLY A 53 -9.24 -1.26 -6.49
N LEU A 54 -8.31 -1.68 -5.63
CA LEU A 54 -7.90 -3.08 -5.46
C LEU A 54 -8.16 -3.56 -4.02
N THR A 55 -7.44 -3.00 -3.04
CA THR A 55 -7.38 -3.56 -1.68
C THR A 55 -8.76 -3.59 -1.01
N ASN A 56 -9.49 -2.47 -1.02
CA ASN A 56 -10.80 -2.36 -0.36
C ASN A 56 -11.82 -3.31 -0.98
N LYS A 57 -11.79 -3.52 -2.30
CA LYS A 57 -12.69 -4.44 -2.99
C LYS A 57 -12.40 -5.90 -2.62
N VAL A 58 -11.12 -6.26 -2.54
CA VAL A 58 -10.74 -7.62 -2.16
C VAL A 58 -11.07 -7.89 -0.70
N LEU A 59 -10.72 -6.99 0.23
CA LEU A 59 -11.03 -7.16 1.65
C LEU A 59 -12.54 -7.20 1.92
N SER A 60 -13.34 -6.40 1.19
CA SER A 60 -14.81 -6.44 1.32
C SER A 60 -15.41 -7.78 0.86
N SER A 61 -14.75 -8.48 -0.07
CA SER A 61 -15.22 -9.79 -0.57
C SER A 61 -14.56 -10.98 0.12
N HIS A 62 -13.48 -10.75 0.87
CA HIS A 62 -12.68 -11.75 1.59
C HIS A 62 -12.26 -11.20 2.96
N PRO A 63 -13.20 -11.02 3.90
CA PRO A 63 -12.91 -10.39 5.20
C PRO A 63 -11.94 -11.23 6.06
N ASP A 64 -11.89 -12.55 5.86
CA ASP A 64 -10.94 -13.45 6.48
C ASP A 64 -9.48 -13.15 6.11
N LEU A 65 -9.24 -12.56 4.93
CA LEU A 65 -7.91 -12.08 4.56
C LEU A 65 -7.49 -10.84 5.36
N ALA A 66 -8.42 -10.00 5.81
CA ALA A 66 -8.10 -8.84 6.63
C ALA A 66 -7.47 -9.27 7.95
N GLU A 67 -8.07 -10.26 8.60
CA GLU A 67 -7.56 -10.85 9.85
C GLU A 67 -6.18 -11.50 9.65
N GLU A 68 -5.98 -12.24 8.55
CA GLU A 68 -4.67 -12.83 8.19
C GLU A 68 -3.59 -11.74 8.03
N ILE A 69 -3.93 -10.61 7.41
CA ILE A 69 -3.01 -9.50 7.16
C ILE A 69 -2.69 -8.76 8.47
N GLU A 70 -3.68 -8.44 9.29
CA GLU A 70 -3.49 -7.80 10.59
C GLU A 70 -2.62 -8.66 11.51
N ALA A 71 -2.88 -9.98 11.57
CA ALA A 71 -2.07 -10.91 12.33
C ALA A 71 -0.61 -10.97 11.81
N SER A 72 -0.43 -10.92 10.48
CA SER A 72 0.89 -10.85 9.86
C SER A 72 1.62 -9.55 10.21
N LEU A 73 0.97 -8.40 10.14
CA LEU A 73 1.57 -7.10 10.48
C LEU A 73 1.95 -7.00 11.96
N ALA A 74 1.06 -7.43 12.86
CA ALA A 74 1.31 -7.45 14.30
C ALA A 74 2.53 -8.30 14.70
N LYS A 75 2.88 -9.31 13.89
CA LYS A 75 4.09 -10.11 14.11
C LYS A 75 5.38 -9.31 13.87
N TYR A 76 5.38 -8.37 12.92
CA TYR A 76 6.54 -7.56 12.58
C TYR A 76 6.64 -6.28 13.41
N ASP A 77 5.50 -5.68 13.80
CA ASP A 77 5.50 -4.53 14.71
C ASP A 77 6.05 -4.87 16.12
N ARG A 78 5.98 -6.15 16.53
CA ARG A 78 6.56 -6.61 17.81
C ARG A 78 8.07 -6.84 17.78
N LEU A 79 8.71 -6.72 16.61
CA LEU A 79 10.14 -6.97 16.42
C LEU A 79 10.96 -5.68 16.29
N ILE A 80 10.31 -4.50 16.36
CA ILE A 80 10.94 -3.18 16.29
C ILE A 80 10.95 -2.55 17.69
#